data_AF-A0A2P9HHS3-F1
#
_entry.id   AF-A0A2P9HHS3-F1
#
_cell.length_a   1.000
_cell.length_b   1.000
_cell.length_c   1.000
_cell.angle_alpha   90.00
_cell.angle_beta   90.00
_cell.angle_gamma   90.00
#
_symmetry.space_group_name_H-M   'P 1'
#
loop_
_entity.id
_entity.type
_entity.pdbx_description
1 polymer ?
#
loop_
_entity_poly.entity_id
_entity_poly.type
_entity_poly.pdbx_seq_one_letter_code
_entity_poly.pdbx_strand_id
1 'polypeptide(L)' 'MAYVSEQNLLPDVSNEPLRHPQIDEIFDRLDNGTYRVKSQHAN' A
#
# COMPACT_ATOMS: atom_id res chain seq x y z
N MET A 1 -12.35 -11.32 0.17
CA MET A 1 -11.85 -10.79 -1.11
C MET A 1 -12.98 -9.99 -1.75
N ALA A 2 -12.74 -8.74 -2.14
CA ALA A 2 -13.75 -7.91 -2.79
C ALA A 2 -13.60 -8.06 -4.31
N TYR A 3 -14.61 -8.64 -4.96
CA TYR A 3 -14.68 -8.75 -6.42
C TYR A 3 -15.74 -7.76 -6.92
N VAL A 4 -15.31 -6.78 -7.71
CA VAL A 4 -16.20 -5.88 -8.43
C VAL A 4 -15.80 -5.90 -9.90
N SER A 5 -16.76 -5.86 -10.82
CA SER A 5 -16.49 -5.80 -12.25
C SER A 5 -15.71 -4.52 -12.59
N GLU A 6 -14.80 -4.60 -13.57
CA GLU A 6 -13.87 -3.51 -13.94
C GLU A 6 -14.58 -2.19 -14.29
N GLN A 7 -15.86 -2.26 -14.67
CA GLN A 7 -16.70 -1.09 -14.96
C GLN A 7 -17.14 -0.28 -13.73
N ASN A 8 -16.83 -0.74 -12.52
CA ASN A 8 -17.06 0.00 -11.26
C ASN A 8 -15.75 0.46 -10.60
N LEU A 9 -14.61 0.29 -11.26
CA LEU A 9 -13.33 0.80 -10.76
C LEU A 9 -13.23 2.28 -11.13
N LEU A 10 -13.35 3.16 -10.14
CA LEU A 10 -12.97 4.55 -10.29
C LEU A 10 -11.45 4.66 -10.13
N PRO A 11 -10.75 5.41 -10.99
CA PRO A 11 -9.34 5.69 -10.78
C PRO A 11 -9.17 6.43 -9.46
N ASP A 12 -8.21 5.99 -8.65
CA ASP A 12 -7.87 6.71 -7.43
C ASP A 12 -7.28 8.08 -7.80
N VAL A 13 -7.97 9.14 -7.38
CA VAL A 13 -7.55 10.53 -7.59
C VAL A 13 -7.04 11.17 -6.30
N SER A 14 -7.07 10.43 -5.17
CA SER A 14 -6.79 11.01 -3.86
C SER A 14 -5.34 11.48 -3.73
N ASN A 15 -4.40 10.90 -4.50
CA ASN A 15 -2.95 11.07 -4.30
C ASN A 15 -2.52 10.79 -2.83
N GLU A 16 -3.41 10.19 -2.05
CA GLU A 16 -3.17 9.88 -0.65
C GLU A 16 -2.48 8.53 -0.57
N PRO A 17 -1.48 8.38 0.30
CA PRO A 17 -0.86 7.09 0.52
C PRO A 17 -1.91 6.11 1.08
N LEU A 18 -1.94 4.90 0.51
CA LEU A 18 -2.80 3.82 0.97
C LEU A 18 -2.55 3.55 2.47
N ARG A 19 -3.60 3.60 3.29
CA ARG A 19 -3.55 3.34 4.73
C ARG A 19 -3.99 1.90 5.03
N HIS A 20 -3.32 0.93 4.43
CA HIS A 20 -3.60 -0.48 4.66
C HIS A 20 -2.78 -0.96 5.87
N PRO A 21 -3.38 -1.62 6.89
CA PRO A 21 -2.68 -1.98 8.12
C PRO A 21 -1.47 -2.89 7.92
N GLN A 22 -1.41 -3.67 6.84
CA GLN A 22 -0.24 -4.51 6.52
C GLN A 22 0.94 -3.69 5.97
N ILE A 23 0.74 -2.42 5.57
CA ILE A 23 1.84 -1.57 5.10
C ILE A 23 2.79 -1.28 6.26
N ASP A 24 2.29 -0.93 7.44
CA ASP A 24 3.10 -0.75 8.64
C ASP A 24 3.78 -2.04 9.12
N GLU A 25 3.23 -3.21 8.76
CA GLU A 25 3.81 -4.50 9.10
C GLU A 25 5.01 -4.84 8.20
N ILE A 26 4.88 -4.58 6.89
CA ILE A 26 5.84 -5.01 5.86
C ILE A 26 6.89 -3.93 5.52
N PHE A 27 6.53 -2.66 5.63
CA PHE A 27 7.36 -1.52 5.21
C PHE A 27 7.69 -0.60 6.39
N ASP A 28 8.91 -0.07 6.39
CA ASP A 28 9.29 1.09 7.18
C ASP A 28 9.14 2.36 6.33
N ARG A 29 8.45 3.36 6.86
CA ARG A 29 8.32 4.67 6.21
C ARG A 29 9.52 5.54 6.60
N LEU A 30 10.30 5.93 5.60
CA LEU A 30 11.42 6.85 5.74
C LEU A 30 10.93 8.30 5.76
N ASP A 31 11.69 9.18 6.40
CA ASP A 31 11.37 10.61 6.56
C ASP A 31 11.21 11.35 5.21
N ASN A 32 11.85 10.82 4.16
CA ASN A 32 11.75 11.32 2.79
C ASN A 32 10.47 10.85 2.05
N GLY A 33 9.53 10.18 2.74
CA GLY A 33 8.31 9.65 2.16
C GLY A 33 8.48 8.35 1.37
N THR A 34 9.67 7.75 1.37
CA THR A 34 9.95 6.47 0.71
C THR A 34 9.62 5.29 1.64
N TYR A 35 9.20 4.17 1.07
CA TYR A 35 8.99 2.93 1.82
C TYR A 35 10.17 1.98 1.64
N ARG A 36 10.67 1.39 2.72
CA ARG A 36 11.68 0.33 2.70
C ARG A 36 11.09 -0.98 3.20
N VAL A 37 11.29 -2.07 2.47
CA VAL A 37 10.85 -3.40 2.91
C VAL A 37 11.63 -3.81 4.17
N LYS A 38 10.92 -4.28 5.19
CA LYS A 38 11.56 -4.86 6.38
C LYS A 38 12.27 -6.15 6.00
N SER A 39 13.53 -6.28 6.40
CA SER A 39 14.40 -7.40 6.04
C SER A 39 13.91 -8.78 6.52
N GLN A 40 12.85 -8.85 7.33
CA GLN A 40 12.27 -10.10 7.84
C GLN A 40 11.42 -10.88 6.82
N HIS A 41 11.15 -10.31 5.65
CA HIS A 41 10.37 -10.97 4.57
C HIS A 41 11.21 -11.33 3.33
N ALA A 42 12.54 -11.42 3.45
CA ALA A 42 13.36 -12.02 2.41
C ALA A 42 13.25 -13.56 2.51
N ASN A 43 12.59 -14.17 1.53
CA ASN A 43 12.48 -15.62 1.34
C ASN A 43 13.78 -16.18 0.75
#